data_AF-A0AAD9YYR8-F1
#
_entry.id   AF-A0AAD9YYR8-F1
#
_cell.length_a   1.000
_cell.length_b   1.000
_cell.length_c   1.000
_cell.angle_alpha   90.00
_cell.angle_beta   90.00
_cell.angle_gamma   90.00
#
_symmetry.space_group_name_H-M   'P 1'
#
loop_
_entity.id
_entity.type
_entity.pdbx_description
1 polymer ?
#
loop_
_entity_poly.entity_id
_entity_poly.type
_entity_poly.pdbx_seq_one_letter_code
_entity_poly.pdbx_strand_id
1 'polypeptide(L)'
;MSDDGHDTGLAYGVAWSRTFLSPLLANSYFTNRTLILLTLDESATYSEPNKVASLLLGDIPSNLKGTTDDTFYTHYSILSTLENNFGLPNLGRYDVGASVFQIVANTTGYRNQDVVDVANVRLNQSYPGYLNSQSKLPIPTPNMELVGAGGQGVLSTIADVWVNGTGCSSFSTPYNGSGQVFDSISPPVSSDVPTGLKASASTTACAASGQSTSKSDGSSIRREWFSRKGVLWSLVMLEALSIVSTLI
;
A
#
# COMPACT_ATOMS: atom_id res chain seq x y z
N MET A 1 -4.57 -13.23 18.27
CA MET A 1 -4.84 -14.59 17.73
C MET A 1 -3.67 -15.46 18.22
N SER A 2 -3.67 -16.79 18.16
CA SER A 2 -2.45 -17.56 18.55
C SER A 2 -1.48 -17.77 17.39
N ASP A 3 -2.00 -17.80 16.18
CA ASP A 3 -1.25 -18.20 14.98
C ASP A 3 -0.48 -17.04 14.33
N ASP A 4 -0.70 -15.80 14.79
CA ASP A 4 0.01 -14.60 14.35
C ASP A 4 1.43 -14.48 14.94
N GLY A 5 1.78 -15.34 15.90
CA GLY A 5 3.11 -15.34 16.53
C GLY A 5 3.34 -14.18 17.51
N HIS A 6 2.34 -13.36 17.80
CA HIS A 6 2.45 -12.25 18.76
C HIS A 6 2.57 -12.78 20.20
N ASP A 7 1.64 -13.65 20.59
CA ASP A 7 1.59 -14.19 21.97
C ASP A 7 2.32 -15.53 22.12
N THR A 8 2.46 -16.27 21.02
CA THR A 8 3.04 -17.63 20.98
C THR A 8 4.49 -17.66 20.50
N GLY A 9 4.97 -16.54 19.95
CA GLY A 9 6.31 -16.36 19.41
C GLY A 9 6.50 -16.85 17.97
N LEU A 10 7.61 -16.40 17.37
CA LEU A 10 7.93 -16.61 15.96
C LEU A 10 7.92 -18.08 15.53
N ALA A 11 8.47 -18.98 16.35
CA ALA A 11 8.54 -20.40 15.99
C ALA A 11 7.16 -21.02 15.80
N TYR A 12 6.17 -20.61 16.62
CA TYR A 12 4.81 -21.09 16.52
C TYR A 12 4.11 -20.55 15.26
N GLY A 13 4.17 -19.23 15.04
CA GLY A 13 3.58 -18.59 13.85
C GLY A 13 4.18 -19.11 12.54
N VAL A 14 5.50 -19.38 12.50
CA VAL A 14 6.17 -19.98 11.35
C VAL A 14 5.73 -21.44 11.13
N ALA A 15 5.59 -22.23 12.20
CA ALA A 15 5.12 -23.61 12.10
C ALA A 15 3.68 -23.67 11.57
N TRP A 16 2.81 -22.78 12.03
CA TRP A 16 1.45 -22.63 11.50
C TRP A 16 1.47 -22.22 10.03
N SER A 17 2.21 -21.16 9.67
CA SER A 17 2.31 -20.65 8.29
C SER A 17 2.81 -21.72 7.34
N ARG A 18 3.81 -22.51 7.76
CA ARG A 18 4.31 -23.65 6.99
C ARG A 18 3.23 -24.70 6.78
N THR A 19 2.48 -25.05 7.83
CA THR A 19 1.40 -26.05 7.76
C THR A 19 0.28 -25.59 6.82
N PHE A 20 -0.07 -24.30 6.86
CA PHE A 20 -1.08 -23.69 5.99
C PHE A 20 -0.63 -23.61 4.53
N LEU A 21 0.59 -23.14 4.27
CA LEU A 21 1.08 -22.90 2.90
C LEU A 21 1.55 -24.17 2.19
N SER A 22 2.06 -25.19 2.89
CA SER A 22 2.58 -26.42 2.27
C SER A 22 1.60 -27.12 1.31
N PRO A 23 0.34 -27.39 1.68
CA PRO A 23 -0.61 -28.02 0.75
C PRO A 23 -0.98 -27.12 -0.43
N LEU A 24 -1.01 -25.80 -0.23
CA LEU A 24 -1.28 -24.83 -1.30
C LEU A 24 -0.12 -24.80 -2.31
N LEU A 25 1.13 -24.78 -1.81
CA LEU A 25 2.33 -24.78 -2.64
C LEU A 25 2.53 -26.08 -3.42
N ALA A 26 2.05 -27.21 -2.89
CA ALA A 26 2.07 -28.50 -3.58
C ALA A 26 1.01 -28.62 -4.69
N ASN A 27 0.02 -27.72 -4.73
CA ASN A 27 -1.06 -27.75 -5.71
C ASN A 27 -0.74 -26.86 -6.92
N SER A 28 -0.40 -27.47 -8.06
CA SER A 28 -0.08 -26.75 -9.30
C SER A 28 -1.25 -25.91 -9.83
N TYR A 29 -2.49 -26.28 -9.54
CA TYR A 29 -3.65 -25.43 -9.88
C TYR A 29 -3.61 -24.10 -9.12
N PHE A 30 -3.16 -24.11 -7.87
CA PHE A 30 -3.05 -22.91 -7.05
C PHE A 30 -1.80 -22.10 -7.39
N THR A 31 -0.65 -22.75 -7.55
CA THR A 31 0.63 -22.05 -7.71
C THR A 31 0.87 -21.51 -9.11
N ASN A 32 0.24 -22.08 -10.15
CA ASN A 32 0.40 -21.63 -11.53
C ASN A 32 0.03 -20.15 -11.67
N ARG A 33 1.01 -19.31 -12.02
CA ARG A 33 0.87 -17.85 -12.11
C ARG A 33 0.31 -17.22 -10.82
N THR A 34 0.74 -17.72 -9.67
CA THR A 34 0.40 -17.14 -8.35
C THR A 34 1.66 -16.77 -7.59
N LEU A 35 1.70 -15.52 -7.15
CA LEU A 35 2.72 -14.95 -6.30
C LEU A 35 2.14 -14.88 -4.89
N ILE A 36 2.88 -15.36 -3.91
CA ILE A 36 2.44 -15.36 -2.52
C ILE A 36 3.47 -14.56 -1.73
N LEU A 37 3.02 -13.52 -1.03
CA LEU A 37 3.86 -12.83 -0.06
C LEU A 37 3.48 -13.33 1.33
N LEU A 38 4.45 -13.91 2.02
CA LEU A 38 4.40 -14.14 3.46
C LEU A 38 5.24 -13.06 4.12
N THR A 39 4.64 -12.23 4.96
CA THR A 39 5.33 -11.13 5.63
C THR A 39 4.80 -10.91 7.05
N LEU A 40 5.55 -10.17 7.84
CA LEU A 40 5.10 -9.63 9.13
C LEU A 40 4.67 -8.18 8.95
N ASP A 41 3.76 -7.72 9.81
CA ASP A 41 3.31 -6.33 9.82
C ASP A 41 4.35 -5.40 10.47
N GLU A 42 4.97 -5.80 11.57
CA GLU A 42 5.98 -5.03 12.29
C GLU A 42 7.07 -5.86 12.98
N SER A 43 8.16 -5.19 13.39
CA SER A 43 9.11 -5.72 14.34
C SER A 43 8.71 -5.34 15.78
N ALA A 44 8.85 -6.28 16.71
CA ALA A 44 8.57 -6.05 18.13
C ALA A 44 9.66 -5.20 18.84
N THR A 45 10.68 -4.72 18.12
CA THR A 45 11.77 -3.91 18.67
C THR A 45 11.62 -2.47 18.21
N TYR A 46 10.87 -1.68 18.98
CA TYR A 46 10.57 -0.26 18.67
C TYR A 46 11.76 0.69 18.81
N SER A 47 12.89 0.22 19.38
CA SER A 47 14.13 1.00 19.48
C SER A 47 14.96 0.99 18.20
N GLU A 48 14.67 0.11 17.24
CA GLU A 48 15.43 -0.11 16.00
C GLU A 48 14.59 0.21 14.76
N PRO A 49 15.22 0.44 13.59
CA PRO A 49 14.50 0.58 12.32
C PRO A 49 13.59 -0.63 12.06
N ASN A 50 12.38 -0.37 11.55
CA ASN A 50 11.43 -1.45 11.30
C ASN A 50 11.84 -2.21 10.04
N LYS A 51 12.41 -3.40 10.20
CA LYS A 51 12.73 -4.32 9.12
C LYS A 51 12.14 -5.68 9.42
N VAL A 52 11.16 -6.07 8.61
CA VAL A 52 10.43 -7.34 8.75
C VAL A 52 10.95 -8.38 7.77
N ALA A 53 10.82 -9.66 8.14
CA ALA A 53 11.09 -10.75 7.23
C ALA A 53 9.92 -10.91 6.25
N SER A 54 10.24 -11.00 4.96
CA SER A 54 9.25 -11.22 3.90
C SER A 54 9.77 -12.28 2.93
N LEU A 55 8.90 -13.21 2.56
CA LEU A 55 9.20 -14.30 1.63
C LEU A 55 8.23 -14.23 0.46
N LEU A 56 8.79 -14.27 -0.74
CA LEU A 56 8.03 -14.37 -1.98
C LEU A 56 8.05 -15.82 -2.47
N LEU A 57 6.86 -16.41 -2.59
CA LEU A 57 6.65 -17.83 -2.86
C LEU A 57 5.71 -18.01 -4.08
N GLY A 58 5.54 -19.25 -4.53
CA GLY A 58 4.71 -19.60 -5.68
C GLY A 58 5.53 -19.81 -6.94
N ASP A 59 5.05 -19.35 -8.08
CA ASP A 59 5.63 -19.63 -9.41
C ASP A 59 6.87 -18.74 -9.75
N ILE A 60 7.73 -18.49 -8.77
CA ILE A 60 8.96 -17.69 -8.93
C ILE A 60 9.84 -18.23 -10.09
N PRO A 61 10.37 -17.38 -10.99
CA PRO A 61 11.32 -17.78 -12.03
C PRO A 61 12.50 -18.58 -11.45
N SER A 62 12.94 -19.63 -12.13
CA SER A 62 13.95 -20.56 -11.60
C SER A 62 15.26 -19.88 -11.19
N ASN A 63 15.67 -18.81 -11.88
CA ASN A 63 16.88 -18.05 -11.58
C ASN A 63 16.74 -17.11 -10.36
N LEU A 64 15.53 -16.93 -9.82
CA LEU A 64 15.25 -16.10 -8.63
C LEU A 64 14.87 -16.96 -7.40
N LYS A 65 14.80 -18.28 -7.54
CA LYS A 65 14.53 -19.17 -6.40
C LYS A 65 15.74 -19.22 -5.48
N GLY A 66 15.53 -18.91 -4.20
CA GLY A 66 16.59 -18.91 -3.18
C GLY A 66 17.53 -17.70 -3.25
N THR A 67 17.18 -16.66 -4.00
CA THR A 67 17.91 -15.39 -4.04
C THR A 67 17.32 -14.37 -3.05
N THR A 68 18.02 -13.26 -2.86
CA THR A 68 17.54 -12.09 -2.11
C THR A 68 17.29 -10.91 -3.04
N ASP A 69 16.51 -9.94 -2.56
CA ASP A 69 16.24 -8.67 -3.23
C ASP A 69 16.48 -7.54 -2.22
N ASP A 70 17.39 -6.63 -2.55
CA ASP A 70 17.80 -5.51 -1.68
C ASP A 70 17.02 -4.22 -1.99
N THR A 71 16.04 -4.28 -2.90
CA THR A 71 15.15 -3.16 -3.16
C THR A 71 14.41 -2.76 -1.89
N PHE A 72 14.29 -1.46 -1.65
CA PHE A 72 13.55 -0.96 -0.49
C PHE A 72 12.04 -1.08 -0.72
N TYR A 73 11.36 -1.75 0.21
CA TYR A 73 9.92 -1.96 0.21
C TYR A 73 9.28 -1.48 1.50
N THR A 74 8.04 -1.00 1.39
CA THR A 74 7.12 -0.80 2.51
C THR A 74 5.86 -1.63 2.26
N HIS A 75 4.93 -1.69 3.22
CA HIS A 75 3.64 -2.33 2.96
C HIS A 75 2.86 -1.70 1.79
N TYR A 76 3.11 -0.41 1.48
CA TYR A 76 2.53 0.24 0.28
C TYR A 76 3.06 -0.35 -1.04
N SER A 77 4.23 -1.01 -1.02
CA SER A 77 4.77 -1.72 -2.19
C SER A 77 3.88 -2.87 -2.64
N ILE A 78 3.07 -3.43 -1.74
CA ILE A 78 2.06 -4.44 -2.07
C ILE A 78 1.02 -3.84 -3.03
N LEU A 79 0.48 -2.66 -2.68
CA LEU A 79 -0.51 -1.94 -3.49
C LEU A 79 0.08 -1.50 -4.82
N SER A 80 1.24 -0.84 -4.79
CA SER A 80 1.96 -0.41 -6.00
C SER A 80 2.22 -1.57 -6.97
N THR A 81 2.59 -2.74 -6.42
CA THR A 81 2.81 -3.96 -7.23
C THR A 81 1.53 -4.47 -7.88
N LEU A 82 0.41 -4.51 -7.15
CA LEU A 82 -0.90 -4.88 -7.69
C LEU A 82 -1.35 -3.91 -8.78
N GLU A 83 -1.24 -2.61 -8.52
CA GLU A 83 -1.57 -1.55 -9.46
C GLU A 83 -0.75 -1.66 -10.72
N ASN A 84 0.56 -1.90 -10.62
CA ASN A 84 1.44 -2.09 -11.76
C ASN A 84 1.09 -3.35 -12.57
N ASN A 85 0.90 -4.48 -11.89
CA ASN A 85 0.62 -5.78 -12.51
C ASN A 85 -0.69 -5.78 -13.31
N PHE A 86 -1.74 -5.15 -12.76
CA PHE A 86 -3.07 -5.12 -13.35
C PHE A 86 -3.40 -3.81 -14.09
N GLY A 87 -2.49 -2.83 -14.07
CA GLY A 87 -2.73 -1.51 -14.62
C GLY A 87 -3.89 -0.78 -13.93
N LEU A 88 -3.99 -0.84 -12.60
CA LEU A 88 -5.10 -0.23 -11.84
C LEU A 88 -4.87 1.27 -11.58
N PRO A 89 -5.96 2.03 -11.33
CA PRO A 89 -5.88 3.35 -10.68
C PRO A 89 -5.18 3.27 -9.33
N ASN A 90 -4.50 4.36 -8.97
CA ASN A 90 -3.83 4.50 -7.68
C ASN A 90 -4.78 5.12 -6.63
N LEU A 91 -4.40 5.07 -5.35
CA LEU A 91 -5.17 5.66 -4.25
C LEU A 91 -4.85 7.13 -4.00
N GLY A 92 -3.86 7.70 -4.67
CA GLY A 92 -3.39 9.08 -4.49
C GLY A 92 -2.66 9.27 -3.18
N ARG A 93 -2.07 8.20 -2.63
CA ARG A 93 -1.42 8.18 -1.32
C ARG A 93 0.00 7.62 -1.44
N TYR A 94 0.49 6.97 -0.39
CA TYR A 94 1.86 6.43 -0.32
C TYR A 94 2.09 5.23 -1.24
N ASP A 95 1.06 4.66 -1.85
CA ASP A 95 1.13 3.69 -2.95
C ASP A 95 1.88 4.25 -4.18
N VAL A 96 1.67 5.53 -4.53
CA VAL A 96 2.23 6.14 -5.75
C VAL A 96 3.76 6.16 -5.75
N GLY A 97 4.37 6.47 -4.61
CA GLY A 97 5.82 6.54 -4.45
C GLY A 97 6.47 5.22 -4.04
N ALA A 98 5.69 4.17 -3.77
CA ALA A 98 6.23 2.91 -3.29
C ALA A 98 6.81 2.06 -4.43
N SER A 99 7.93 1.39 -4.15
CA SER A 99 8.57 0.45 -5.08
C SER A 99 7.62 -0.69 -5.46
N VAL A 100 7.61 -1.07 -6.73
CA VAL A 100 7.02 -2.31 -7.24
C VAL A 100 8.01 -3.45 -6.99
N PHE A 101 7.54 -4.62 -6.59
CA PHE A 101 8.40 -5.81 -6.44
C PHE A 101 9.22 -6.03 -7.70
N GLN A 102 10.54 -6.17 -7.55
CA GLN A 102 11.49 -6.09 -8.65
C GLN A 102 11.21 -7.15 -9.73
N ILE A 103 10.72 -8.33 -9.33
CA ILE A 103 10.23 -9.38 -10.24
C ILE A 103 9.09 -8.89 -11.16
N VAL A 104 8.13 -8.15 -10.62
CA VAL A 104 7.00 -7.57 -11.37
C VAL A 104 7.49 -6.38 -12.19
N ALA A 105 8.30 -5.50 -11.59
CA ALA A 105 8.85 -4.33 -12.26
C ALA A 105 9.67 -4.71 -13.51
N ASN A 106 10.53 -5.72 -13.39
CA ASN A 106 11.28 -6.28 -14.52
C ASN A 106 10.37 -6.82 -15.63
N THR A 107 9.25 -7.44 -15.25
CA THR A 107 8.30 -8.04 -16.20
C THR A 107 7.49 -6.97 -16.94
N THR A 108 7.04 -5.93 -16.25
CA THR A 108 6.22 -4.85 -16.84
C THR A 108 7.07 -3.77 -17.51
N GLY A 109 8.36 -3.71 -17.20
CA GLY A 109 9.28 -2.65 -17.61
C GLY A 109 9.17 -1.39 -16.75
N TYR A 110 8.64 -1.50 -15.54
CA TYR A 110 8.57 -0.40 -14.58
C TYR A 110 9.95 -0.15 -13.95
N ARG A 111 10.32 1.12 -13.78
CA ARG A 111 11.55 1.52 -13.08
C ARG A 111 11.16 2.09 -11.72
N ASN A 112 11.59 1.42 -10.65
CA ASN A 112 11.46 1.93 -9.29
C ASN A 112 12.20 3.26 -9.13
N GLN A 113 11.63 4.15 -8.32
CA GLN A 113 12.27 5.40 -7.94
C GLN A 113 13.37 5.12 -6.91
N ASP A 114 14.42 5.95 -6.94
CA ASP A 114 15.47 5.87 -5.93
C ASP A 114 14.92 6.50 -4.63
N VAL A 115 14.79 5.67 -3.58
CA VAL A 115 14.27 6.14 -2.28
C VAL A 115 15.44 6.57 -1.40
N VAL A 116 15.35 7.78 -0.84
CA VAL A 116 16.37 8.36 0.05
C VAL A 116 16.02 8.15 1.52
N ASP A 117 17.05 8.14 2.37
CA ASP A 117 16.93 8.18 3.85
C ASP A 117 16.16 7.03 4.52
N VAL A 118 16.19 5.83 3.91
CA VAL A 118 15.41 4.67 4.38
C VAL A 118 16.05 3.88 5.53
N ALA A 119 17.32 4.12 5.83
CA ALA A 119 18.10 3.27 6.75
C ALA A 119 17.60 3.30 8.20
N ASN A 120 16.89 4.36 8.60
CA ASN A 120 16.50 4.59 9.99
C ASN A 120 14.98 4.66 10.22
N VAL A 121 14.18 4.27 9.22
CA VAL A 121 12.72 4.43 9.25
C VAL A 121 12.09 3.45 10.25
N ARG A 122 11.19 3.95 11.09
CA ARG A 122 10.47 3.19 12.13
C ARG A 122 8.98 3.06 11.85
N LEU A 123 8.61 2.21 10.89
CA LEU A 123 7.21 1.92 10.56
C LEU A 123 6.49 0.96 11.53
N ASN A 124 7.02 0.75 12.73
CA ASN A 124 6.36 0.01 13.81
C ASN A 124 5.79 0.96 14.88
N GLN A 125 5.76 2.26 14.63
CA GLN A 125 5.16 3.22 15.54
C GLN A 125 4.14 4.09 14.81
N SER A 126 2.99 4.30 15.45
CA SER A 126 1.97 5.19 14.93
C SER A 126 2.36 6.65 15.16
N TYR A 127 2.28 7.46 14.12
CA TYR A 127 2.31 8.93 14.20
C TYR A 127 0.87 9.48 14.31
N PRO A 128 0.68 10.80 14.52
CA PRO A 128 -0.65 11.42 14.57
C PRO A 128 -1.51 11.08 13.34
N GLY A 129 -2.77 10.73 13.54
CA GLY A 129 -3.61 10.20 12.47
C GLY A 129 -5.04 9.92 12.90
N TYR A 130 -5.90 9.57 11.96
CA TYR A 130 -7.34 9.37 12.23
C TYR A 130 -7.64 8.25 13.23
N LEU A 131 -6.83 7.19 13.20
CA LEU A 131 -6.94 6.05 14.11
C LEU A 131 -6.12 6.20 15.39
N ASN A 132 -5.38 7.31 15.55
CA ASN A 132 -4.58 7.56 16.74
C ASN A 132 -5.48 8.10 17.87
N SER A 133 -5.46 7.47 19.04
CA SER A 133 -6.31 7.83 20.19
C SER A 133 -5.82 9.07 20.94
N GLN A 134 -4.53 9.38 20.87
CA GLN A 134 -3.91 10.49 21.62
C GLN A 134 -3.70 11.74 20.75
N SER A 135 -3.41 11.55 19.46
CA SER A 135 -3.15 12.63 18.51
C SER A 135 -3.97 12.41 17.24
N LYS A 136 -5.27 12.66 17.36
CA LYS A 136 -6.22 12.44 16.28
C LYS A 136 -6.13 13.54 15.24
N LEU A 137 -5.84 13.16 14.00
CA LEU A 137 -5.90 14.03 12.83
C LEU A 137 -6.99 13.57 11.86
N PRO A 138 -7.58 14.46 11.06
CA PRO A 138 -8.52 14.07 10.02
C PRO A 138 -7.84 13.19 8.94
N ILE A 139 -8.62 12.40 8.20
CA ILE A 139 -8.11 11.57 7.10
C ILE A 139 -7.58 12.50 6.00
N PRO A 140 -6.28 12.47 5.65
CA PRO A 140 -5.76 13.33 4.60
C PRO A 140 -6.43 13.02 3.27
N THR A 141 -6.72 14.08 2.51
CA THR A 141 -7.22 13.99 1.14
C THR A 141 -6.18 13.29 0.27
N PRO A 142 -6.59 12.39 -0.64
CA PRO A 142 -5.68 11.90 -1.67
C PRO A 142 -5.17 13.03 -2.56
N ASN A 143 -3.98 12.85 -3.12
CA ASN A 143 -3.48 13.71 -4.18
C ASN A 143 -3.94 13.15 -5.54
N MET A 144 -4.87 13.87 -6.17
CA MET A 144 -5.53 13.46 -7.42
C MET A 144 -4.65 13.65 -8.67
N GLU A 145 -3.57 14.44 -8.55
CA GLU A 145 -2.63 14.69 -9.66
C GLU A 145 -1.63 13.55 -9.86
N LEU A 146 -1.54 12.65 -8.87
CA LEU A 146 -0.55 11.59 -8.90
C LEU A 146 -0.93 10.48 -9.87
N VAL A 147 0.08 10.01 -10.62
CA VAL A 147 0.00 8.83 -11.47
C VAL A 147 0.89 7.75 -10.86
N GLY A 148 0.27 6.67 -10.39
CA GLY A 148 0.95 5.55 -9.75
C GLY A 148 1.52 4.53 -10.73
N ALA A 149 2.05 3.42 -10.20
CA ALA A 149 2.77 2.42 -10.97
C ALA A 149 1.91 1.68 -12.01
N GLY A 150 0.58 1.67 -11.85
CA GLY A 150 -0.37 1.20 -12.87
C GLY A 150 -0.42 2.05 -14.14
N GLY A 151 0.14 3.26 -14.11
CA GLY A 151 0.09 4.23 -15.21
C GLY A 151 -1.25 4.98 -15.30
N GLN A 152 -2.06 4.91 -14.23
CA GLN A 152 -3.32 5.62 -14.09
C GLN A 152 -3.30 6.53 -12.87
N GLY A 153 -4.12 7.58 -12.89
CA GLY A 153 -4.37 8.48 -11.76
C GLY A 153 -5.30 7.85 -10.71
N VAL A 154 -5.78 8.67 -9.78
CA VAL A 154 -6.89 8.27 -8.88
C VAL A 154 -8.15 8.03 -9.71
N LEU A 155 -8.92 7.00 -9.34
CA LEU A 155 -10.18 6.71 -10.02
C LEU A 155 -11.13 7.91 -9.95
N SER A 156 -11.65 8.35 -11.11
CA SER A 156 -12.46 9.58 -11.22
C SER A 156 -13.66 9.62 -10.29
N THR A 157 -14.36 8.49 -10.09
CA THR A 157 -15.49 8.43 -9.16
C THR A 157 -15.09 8.65 -7.71
N ILE A 158 -13.86 8.28 -7.32
CA ILE A 158 -13.31 8.60 -6.01
C ILE A 158 -12.90 10.07 -5.96
N ALA A 159 -12.24 10.58 -7.00
CA ALA A 159 -11.89 11.99 -7.09
C ALA A 159 -13.14 12.90 -6.96
N ASP A 160 -14.25 12.53 -7.61
CA ASP A 160 -15.54 13.22 -7.53
C ASP A 160 -16.12 13.24 -6.11
N VAL A 161 -15.98 12.16 -5.34
CA VAL A 161 -16.44 12.12 -3.93
C VAL A 161 -15.69 13.16 -3.09
N TRP A 162 -14.38 13.31 -3.30
CA TRP A 162 -13.57 14.29 -2.58
C TRP A 162 -13.79 15.73 -3.06
N VAL A 163 -14.01 15.93 -4.36
CA VAL A 163 -14.11 17.25 -5.00
C VAL A 163 -15.53 17.81 -4.92
N ASN A 164 -16.56 17.04 -5.31
CA ASN A 164 -17.94 17.50 -5.32
C ASN A 164 -18.52 17.65 -3.91
N GLY A 165 -17.95 16.94 -2.93
CA GLY A 165 -18.33 17.09 -1.52
C GLY A 165 -17.83 18.39 -0.87
N THR A 166 -16.90 19.11 -1.50
CA THR A 166 -16.17 20.21 -0.84
C THR A 166 -16.17 21.52 -1.65
N GLY A 167 -16.25 21.48 -2.98
CA GLY A 167 -16.29 22.69 -3.83
C GLY A 167 -14.96 23.42 -3.93
N CYS A 168 -13.85 22.74 -3.67
CA CYS A 168 -12.53 23.34 -3.47
C CYS A 168 -11.63 23.25 -4.71
N SER A 169 -10.73 24.23 -4.86
CA SER A 169 -9.73 24.28 -5.94
C SER A 169 -8.39 23.63 -5.57
N SER A 170 -8.15 23.38 -4.28
CA SER A 170 -6.94 22.72 -3.78
C SER A 170 -7.20 22.01 -2.46
N PHE A 171 -6.39 20.99 -2.17
CA PHE A 171 -6.43 20.24 -0.92
C PHE A 171 -5.05 20.17 -0.28
N SER A 172 -5.02 20.30 1.05
CA SER A 172 -3.80 20.08 1.82
C SER A 172 -3.58 18.58 2.03
N THR A 173 -2.49 18.04 1.49
CA THR A 173 -2.19 16.61 1.54
C THR A 173 -0.70 16.35 1.77
N PRO A 174 -0.33 15.30 2.53
CA PRO A 174 1.07 14.89 2.68
C PRO A 174 1.59 14.08 1.50
N TYR A 175 0.71 13.67 0.58
CA TYR A 175 1.06 12.76 -0.51
C TYR A 175 1.62 13.54 -1.69
N ASN A 176 2.91 13.37 -1.97
CA ASN A 176 3.61 14.04 -3.08
C ASN A 176 4.18 13.06 -4.12
N GLY A 177 4.02 11.74 -3.91
CA GLY A 177 4.51 10.71 -4.82
C GLY A 177 6.04 10.54 -4.86
N SER A 178 6.79 11.13 -3.92
CA SER A 178 8.27 11.09 -3.92
C SER A 178 8.87 9.77 -3.44
N GLY A 179 8.04 8.88 -2.86
CA GLY A 179 8.53 7.67 -2.18
C GLY A 179 9.14 7.93 -0.80
N GLN A 180 9.19 9.19 -0.33
CA GLN A 180 9.64 9.50 1.02
C GLN A 180 8.75 8.79 2.05
N VAL A 181 9.40 8.16 3.02
CA VAL A 181 8.73 7.45 4.11
C VAL A 181 8.73 8.31 5.36
N PHE A 182 7.59 8.30 6.06
CA PHE A 182 7.37 9.04 7.29
C PHE A 182 7.08 8.07 8.45
N ASP A 183 7.51 8.43 9.64
CA ASP A 183 7.35 7.64 10.86
C ASP A 183 6.99 8.53 12.07
N SER A 184 7.03 7.95 13.28
CA SER A 184 6.75 8.65 14.53
C SER A 184 7.74 9.78 14.85
N ILE A 185 8.98 9.68 14.36
CA ILE A 185 10.06 10.65 14.61
C ILE A 185 9.99 11.78 13.58
N SER A 186 9.74 11.44 12.32
CA SER A 186 9.62 12.36 11.19
C SER A 186 8.22 12.22 10.57
N PRO A 187 7.17 12.79 11.21
CA PRO A 187 5.80 12.68 10.73
C PRO A 187 5.61 13.45 9.42
N PRO A 188 4.59 13.07 8.62
CA PRO A 188 4.34 13.70 7.35
C PRO A 188 3.85 15.15 7.49
N VAL A 189 4.33 16.02 6.60
CA VAL A 189 3.91 17.42 6.50
C VAL A 189 3.02 17.58 5.28
N SER A 190 1.83 18.17 5.47
CA SER A 190 0.90 18.43 4.38
C SER A 190 1.24 19.72 3.65
N SER A 191 1.00 19.72 2.34
CA SER A 191 1.13 20.89 1.47
C SER A 191 -0.07 20.99 0.54
N ASP A 192 -0.40 22.20 0.11
CA ASP A 192 -1.54 22.41 -0.78
C ASP A 192 -1.23 21.94 -2.20
N VAL A 193 -2.07 21.05 -2.72
CA VAL A 193 -1.98 20.53 -4.08
C VAL A 193 -3.26 20.93 -4.85
N PRO A 194 -3.15 21.44 -6.09
CA PRO A 194 -4.31 21.71 -6.94
C PRO A 194 -5.15 20.45 -7.20
N THR A 195 -6.44 20.62 -7.46
CA THR A 195 -7.33 19.48 -7.75
C THR A 195 -7.20 18.91 -9.16
N GLY A 196 -6.45 19.58 -10.06
CA GLY A 196 -6.31 19.30 -11.52
C GLY A 196 -7.59 19.28 -12.34
N LEU A 197 -8.74 19.27 -11.68
CA LEU A 197 -10.06 19.44 -12.23
C LEU A 197 -10.32 20.94 -12.30
N LYS A 198 -10.86 21.42 -13.44
CA LYS A 198 -11.27 22.82 -13.59
C LYS A 198 -12.39 23.14 -12.60
N ALA A 199 -12.05 23.52 -11.37
CA ALA A 199 -13.00 24.01 -10.40
C ALA A 199 -13.52 25.38 -10.86
N SER A 200 -14.84 25.55 -10.80
CA SER A 200 -15.49 26.85 -10.98
C SER A 200 -15.14 27.76 -9.80
N ALA A 201 -14.23 28.71 -10.04
CA ALA A 201 -14.09 30.03 -9.42
C ALA A 201 -14.12 30.17 -7.87
N SER A 202 -13.79 29.14 -7.09
CA SER A 202 -13.60 29.27 -5.63
C SER A 202 -12.15 28.99 -5.27
N THR A 203 -11.41 30.00 -4.80
CA THR A 203 -9.98 29.97 -4.45
C THR A 203 -9.70 29.48 -3.02
N THR A 204 -10.58 28.69 -2.42
CA THR A 204 -10.43 28.26 -1.03
C THR A 204 -9.78 26.87 -0.96
N ALA A 205 -8.63 26.79 -0.29
CA ALA A 205 -7.99 25.54 0.08
C ALA A 205 -8.80 24.82 1.15
N CYS A 206 -9.03 23.52 0.99
CA CYS A 206 -9.83 22.76 1.92
C CYS A 206 -9.01 21.85 2.82
N ALA A 207 -9.42 21.84 4.09
CA ALA A 207 -8.91 20.92 5.09
C ALA A 207 -9.51 19.52 4.90
N ALA A 208 -8.80 18.53 5.42
CA ALA A 208 -9.17 17.12 5.38
C ALA A 208 -10.63 16.86 5.83
N SER A 209 -11.33 15.99 5.10
CA SER A 209 -12.78 15.82 5.23
C SER A 209 -13.19 15.12 6.52
N GLY A 210 -14.14 15.70 7.25
CA GLY A 210 -15.05 14.97 8.12
C GLY A 210 -16.22 14.44 7.30
N GLN A 211 -16.52 13.15 7.44
CA GLN A 211 -17.46 12.37 6.63
C GLN A 211 -18.82 13.09 6.43
N SER A 212 -19.26 13.27 5.18
CA SER A 212 -20.67 13.50 4.84
C SER A 212 -21.19 12.31 4.03
N THR A 213 -22.41 11.90 4.33
CA THR A 213 -23.07 10.72 3.75
C THR A 213 -23.80 11.09 2.46
N SER A 214 -23.43 10.46 1.34
CA SER A 214 -24.27 10.45 0.13
C SER A 214 -24.43 9.02 -0.41
N LYS A 215 -25.69 8.68 -0.71
CA LYS A 215 -26.10 7.41 -1.32
C LYS A 215 -25.51 7.26 -2.71
N SER A 216 -25.04 6.06 -3.06
CA SER A 216 -24.58 5.71 -4.40
C SER A 216 -25.72 5.11 -5.22
N ASP A 217 -25.89 5.61 -6.46
CA ASP A 217 -26.63 4.92 -7.50
C ASP A 217 -25.68 3.97 -8.25
N GLY A 218 -26.12 2.72 -8.39
CA GLY A 218 -25.37 1.65 -9.03
C GLY A 218 -25.41 1.77 -10.55
N SER A 219 -24.25 2.03 -11.16
CA SER A 219 -24.04 1.74 -12.58
C SER A 219 -23.19 0.48 -12.74
N SER A 220 -23.62 -0.42 -13.62
CA SER A 220 -22.95 -1.69 -13.86
C SER A 220 -21.74 -1.51 -14.77
N ILE A 221 -20.56 -1.78 -14.23
CA ILE A 221 -19.32 -1.82 -15.01
C ILE A 221 -19.13 -3.25 -15.50
N ARG A 222 -19.20 -3.46 -16.83
CA ARG A 222 -18.79 -4.73 -17.45
C ARG A 222 -17.28 -4.90 -17.25
N ARG A 223 -16.90 -5.97 -16.56
CA ARG A 223 -15.51 -6.33 -16.22
C ARG A 223 -14.87 -7.09 -17.38
N GLU A 224 -14.06 -6.40 -18.19
CA GLU A 224 -13.00 -7.06 -18.95
C GLU A 224 -11.67 -6.78 -18.23
N TRP A 225 -11.10 -7.83 -17.65
CA TRP A 225 -9.82 -7.80 -16.95
C TRP A 225 -8.69 -7.83 -17.98
N PHE A 226 -8.26 -6.67 -18.47
CA PHE A 226 -7.07 -6.60 -19.32
C PHE A 226 -5.83 -6.28 -18.49
N SER A 227 -4.99 -7.30 -18.32
CA SER A 227 -3.60 -7.14 -17.84
C SER A 227 -2.78 -6.35 -18.85
N ARG A 228 -1.93 -5.44 -18.35
CA ARG A 228 -0.90 -4.80 -19.16
C ARG A 228 0.14 -5.87 -19.53
N LYS A 229 0.19 -6.23 -20.82
CA LYS A 229 1.21 -7.15 -21.41
C LYS A 229 1.22 -8.59 -20.85
N GLY A 230 0.07 -9.24 -20.69
CA GLY A 230 0.02 -10.72 -20.55
C GLY A 230 0.52 -11.28 -19.20
N VAL A 231 0.68 -10.42 -18.21
CA VAL A 231 1.12 -10.77 -16.85
C VAL A 231 -0.13 -11.05 -16.00
N LEU A 232 -0.41 -12.31 -15.68
CA LEU A 232 -1.54 -12.70 -14.82
C LEU A 232 -0.99 -13.40 -13.58
N TRP A 233 -0.19 -12.69 -12.79
CA TRP A 233 0.11 -13.15 -11.43
C TRP A 233 -1.07 -12.78 -10.54
N SER A 234 -1.69 -13.75 -9.88
CA SER A 234 -2.53 -13.49 -8.71
C SER A 234 -1.60 -13.25 -7.52
N LEU A 235 -1.85 -12.23 -6.70
CA LEU A 235 -1.08 -11.97 -5.47
C LEU A 235 -1.93 -12.36 -4.25
N VAL A 236 -1.45 -13.31 -3.45
CA VAL A 236 -2.08 -13.69 -2.18
C VAL A 236 -1.21 -13.18 -1.05
N MET A 237 -1.83 -12.39 -0.16
CA MET A 237 -1.21 -11.86 1.05
C MET A 237 -1.64 -12.69 2.25
N LEU A 238 -0.67 -13.09 3.06
CA LEU A 238 -0.91 -13.62 4.39
C LEU A 238 -0.13 -12.76 5.37
N GLU A 239 -0.85 -11.95 6.13
CA GLU A 239 -0.31 -11.14 7.22
C GLU A 239 -0.58 -11.82 8.56
N ALA A 240 0.45 -11.87 9.41
CA ALA A 240 0.29 -12.10 10.84
C ALA A 240 0.05 -10.73 11.48
N LEU A 241 -1.15 -10.48 12.02
CA LEU A 241 -1.50 -9.19 12.63
C LEU A 241 -0.94 -9.07 14.06
N SER A 242 -0.20 -8.00 14.32
CA SER A 242 0.03 -7.40 15.63
C SER A 242 -0.91 -6.19 15.79
N ILE A 243 -2.04 -6.38 16.50
CA ILE A 243 -2.84 -5.24 16.97
C ILE A 243 -2.32 -4.85 18.35
N VAL A 244 -1.48 -3.81 18.44
CA VAL A 244 -1.21 -3.13 19.71
C VAL A 244 -2.41 -2.23 20.04
N SER A 245 -3.38 -2.78 20.77
CA SER A 245 -4.35 -1.99 21.51
C SER A 245 -3.92 -1.91 22.97
N THR A 246 -3.04 -0.96 23.29
CA THR A 246 -2.82 -0.57 24.69
C THR A 246 -4.01 0.27 25.15
N LEU A 247 -4.99 -0.39 25.76
CA LEU A 247 -6.03 0.24 26.57
C LEU A 247 -5.46 0.51 27.97
N ILE A 248 -5.34 1.79 28.33
CA ILE A 248 -5.61 2.26 29.70
C ILE A 248 -7.09 2.65 29.72
#